data_AF-A0A9D7NTZ0-F1
#
_entry.id   AF-A0A9D7NTZ0-F1
#
_cell.length_a   1.000
_cell.length_b   1.000
_cell.length_c   1.000
_cell.angle_alpha   90.00
_cell.angle_beta   90.00
_cell.angle_gamma   90.00
#
_symmetry.space_group_name_H-M   'P 1'
#
loop_
_entity.id
_entity.type
_entity.pdbx_description
1 polymer ?
#
loop_
_entity_poly.entity_id
_entity_poly.type
_entity_poly.pdbx_seq_one_letter_code
_entity_poly.pdbx_strand_id
1 'polypeptide(L)'
;MSRLDNKVNDYLNRKGDKRLGLFSYPIFGTNVSRLEQVKQADAIYLHWSHHGFLNLTNMEQLAKLGKPIIIILHDMWYLTGGCHYSFDCEKYLQKCQSCQFFPGDKKMTFQCRVLRKNEILCPI
;
A
#
# COMPACT_ATOMS: atom_id res chain seq x y z
N MET A 1 13.77 -5.76 7.98
CA MET A 1 12.39 -5.42 8.39
C MET A 1 11.34 -6.33 7.76
N SER A 2 11.52 -6.81 6.52
CA SER A 2 10.58 -7.72 5.82
C SER A 2 10.14 -8.97 6.61
N ARG A 3 11.05 -9.68 7.30
CA ARG A 3 10.67 -10.84 8.14
C ARG A 3 9.71 -10.49 9.28
N LEU A 4 9.87 -9.31 9.87
CA LEU A 4 8.98 -8.82 10.93
C LEU A 4 7.65 -8.36 10.34
N ASP A 5 7.71 -7.64 9.21
CA ASP A 5 6.53 -7.22 8.46
C ASP A 5 5.64 -8.40 8.06
N ASN A 6 6.23 -9.50 7.58
CA ASN A 6 5.51 -10.74 7.28
C ASN A 6 4.83 -11.31 8.52
N LYS A 7 5.54 -11.44 9.65
CA LYS A 7 4.95 -11.96 10.89
C LYS A 7 3.78 -11.12 11.39
N VAL A 8 3.89 -9.80 11.32
CA VAL A 8 2.82 -8.89 11.74
C VAL A 8 1.64 -8.98 10.77
N ASN A 9 1.89 -8.97 9.46
CA ASN A 9 0.87 -9.17 8.44
C ASN A 9 0.14 -10.51 8.62
N ASP A 10 0.87 -11.60 8.85
CA ASP A 10 0.27 -12.92 9.12
C ASP A 10 -0.64 -12.90 10.34
N TYR A 11 -0.19 -12.21 11.41
CA TYR A 11 -0.99 -12.05 12.61
C TYR A 11 -2.25 -11.21 12.35
N LEU A 12 -2.16 -10.08 11.65
CA LEU A 12 -3.32 -9.22 11.36
C LEU A 12 -4.30 -9.91 10.41
N ASN A 13 -3.79 -10.63 9.41
CA ASN A 13 -4.58 -11.40 8.46
C ASN A 13 -5.05 -12.76 8.99
N ARG A 14 -4.77 -13.12 10.26
CA ARG A 14 -5.09 -14.46 10.80
C ARG A 14 -6.58 -14.83 10.76
N LYS A 15 -7.47 -13.82 10.78
CA LYS A 15 -8.93 -13.99 10.68
C LYS A 15 -9.46 -13.72 9.26
N GLY A 16 -8.57 -13.43 8.32
CA GLY A 16 -8.94 -13.12 6.95
C GLY A 16 -9.34 -14.38 6.17
N ASP A 17 -10.38 -14.28 5.34
CA ASP A 17 -10.77 -15.36 4.42
C ASP A 17 -9.82 -15.38 3.21
N LYS A 18 -8.78 -16.21 3.29
CA LYS A 18 -7.75 -16.36 2.25
C LYS A 18 -8.29 -16.85 0.90
N ARG A 19 -9.53 -17.38 0.84
CA ARG A 19 -10.19 -17.75 -0.42
C ARG A 19 -10.54 -16.52 -1.26
N LEU A 20 -10.66 -15.36 -0.61
CA LEU A 20 -11.00 -14.07 -1.23
C LEU A 20 -9.76 -13.25 -1.60
N GLY A 21 -8.56 -13.82 -1.49
CA GLY A 21 -7.30 -13.22 -1.96
C GLY A 21 -6.22 -13.07 -0.92
N LEU A 22 -5.36 -12.07 -1.14
CA LEU A 22 -4.31 -11.66 -0.22
C LEU A 22 -4.46 -10.16 0.07
N PHE A 23 -4.24 -9.82 1.34
CA PHE A 23 -4.21 -8.44 1.83
C PHE A 23 -2.89 -8.20 2.55
N SER A 24 -2.26 -7.04 2.34
CA SER A 24 -1.09 -6.64 3.12
C SER A 24 -1.19 -5.20 3.60
N TYR A 25 -0.77 -4.99 4.84
CA TYR A 25 -0.70 -3.70 5.50
C TYR A 25 0.69 -3.08 5.28
N PRO A 26 0.79 -1.78 4.95
CA PRO A 26 2.06 -1.08 4.81
C PRO A 26 2.56 -0.60 6.18
N ILE A 27 2.87 -1.52 7.10
CA ILE A 27 3.19 -1.19 8.49
C ILE A 27 4.62 -0.68 8.61
N PHE A 28 5.56 -1.49 8.12
CA PHE A 28 6.98 -1.15 8.19
C PHE A 28 7.48 -0.61 6.86
N GLY A 29 8.47 0.26 6.96
CA GLY A 29 9.16 0.78 5.81
C GLY A 29 10.48 1.44 6.21
N THR A 30 11.32 1.65 5.20
CA THR A 30 12.64 2.27 5.30
C THR A 30 12.60 3.60 4.58
N ASN A 31 12.93 4.68 5.28
CA ASN A 31 13.03 5.99 4.66
C ASN A 31 14.27 6.07 3.76
N VAL A 32 14.06 5.94 2.46
CA VAL A 32 15.12 6.08 1.44
C VAL A 32 15.24 7.49 0.86
N SER A 33 14.34 8.44 1.21
CA SER A 33 14.37 9.80 0.65
C SER A 33 15.58 10.62 1.09
N ARG A 34 16.28 10.16 2.14
CA ARG A 34 17.49 10.80 2.66
C ARG A 34 18.76 10.38 1.91
N LEU A 35 18.71 9.28 1.15
CA LEU A 35 19.87 8.77 0.42
C LEU A 35 20.23 9.73 -0.70
N GLU A 36 21.52 10.03 -0.82
CA GLU A 36 22.01 10.99 -1.81
C GLU A 36 21.71 10.54 -3.24
N GLN A 37 21.82 9.24 -3.50
CA GLN A 37 21.47 8.63 -4.80
C GLN A 37 20.00 8.88 -5.17
N VAL A 38 19.09 8.83 -4.19
CA VAL A 38 17.66 9.09 -4.42
C VAL A 38 17.41 10.58 -4.66
N LYS A 39 18.14 11.46 -3.97
CA LYS A 39 18.06 12.91 -4.17
C LYS A 39 18.65 13.36 -5.52
N GLN A 40 19.67 12.66 -6.02
CA GLN A 40 20.32 12.97 -7.29
C GLN A 40 19.60 12.36 -8.49
N ALA A 41 18.76 11.34 -8.30
CA ALA A 41 18.03 10.70 -9.39
C ALA A 41 17.08 11.66 -10.12
N ASP A 42 17.00 11.55 -11.44
CA ASP A 42 16.07 12.35 -12.26
C ASP A 42 14.61 11.90 -12.09
N ALA A 43 14.40 10.61 -11.85
CA ALA A 43 13.09 10.00 -11.62
C ALA A 43 13.19 8.83 -10.64
N ILE A 44 12.08 8.51 -9.99
CA ILE A 44 11.97 7.38 -9.06
C ILE A 44 11.07 6.33 -9.70
N TYR A 45 11.61 5.14 -9.92
CA TYR A 45 10.86 4.02 -10.47
C TYR A 45 10.56 2.99 -9.37
N LEU A 46 9.29 2.88 -9.00
CA LEU A 46 8.81 1.96 -7.99
C LEU A 46 8.28 0.69 -8.64
N HIS A 47 8.90 -0.42 -8.27
CA HIS A 47 8.54 -1.77 -8.70
C HIS A 47 8.42 -2.62 -7.44
N TRP A 48 7.19 -3.06 -7.12
CA TRP A 48 6.92 -3.97 -5.99
C TRP A 48 7.52 -3.52 -4.64
N SER A 49 7.38 -2.24 -4.33
CA SER A 49 8.10 -1.61 -3.21
C SER A 49 7.47 -1.78 -1.82
N HIS A 50 6.53 -2.71 -1.63
CA HIS A 50 5.86 -2.96 -0.35
C HIS A 50 6.52 -4.10 0.45
N HIS A 51 5.79 -4.73 1.39
CA HIS A 51 6.28 -5.84 2.23
C HIS A 51 7.51 -5.48 3.09
N GLY A 52 7.42 -4.37 3.81
CA GLY A 52 8.45 -3.93 4.73
C GLY A 52 9.60 -3.16 4.09
N PHE A 53 9.51 -2.80 2.80
CA PHE A 53 10.45 -1.88 2.15
C PHE A 53 9.98 -0.43 2.23
N LEU A 54 8.88 -0.04 1.58
CA LEU A 54 8.27 1.28 1.74
C LEU A 54 6.89 1.15 2.41
N ASN A 55 6.62 2.03 3.38
CA ASN A 55 5.27 2.27 3.88
C ASN A 55 4.70 3.58 3.31
N LEU A 56 3.45 3.90 3.65
CA LEU A 56 2.77 5.12 3.17
C LEU A 56 3.56 6.40 3.51
N THR A 57 4.13 6.48 4.71
CA THR A 57 4.96 7.62 5.14
C THR A 57 6.27 7.72 4.36
N ASN A 58 6.87 6.61 3.94
CA ASN A 58 8.07 6.66 3.10
C ASN A 58 7.74 7.06 1.67
N MET A 59 6.61 6.59 1.14
CA MET A 59 6.10 7.07 -0.14
C MET A 59 5.80 8.57 -0.08
N GLU A 60 5.30 9.07 1.05
CA GLU A 60 5.12 10.51 1.27
C GLU A 60 6.40 11.29 1.13
N GLN A 61 7.43 10.79 1.82
CA GLN A 61 8.74 11.40 1.86
C GLN A 61 9.40 11.40 0.48
N LEU A 62 9.12 10.40 -0.37
CA LEU A 62 9.58 10.36 -1.75
C LEU A 62 8.81 11.35 -2.63
N ALA A 63 7.48 11.42 -2.50
CA ALA A 63 6.67 12.37 -3.26
C ALA A 63 7.06 13.82 -2.96
N LYS A 64 7.40 14.13 -1.69
CA LYS A 64 7.88 15.44 -1.25
C LYS A 64 9.24 15.85 -1.85
N LEU A 65 9.96 14.96 -2.52
CA LEU A 65 11.17 15.33 -3.26
C LEU A 65 10.86 16.08 -4.56
N GLY A 66 9.59 16.12 -4.99
CA GLY A 66 9.18 16.80 -6.23
C GLY A 66 9.67 16.12 -7.51
N LYS A 67 10.14 14.86 -7.40
CA LYS A 67 10.65 14.08 -8.52
C LYS A 67 9.52 13.32 -9.21
N PRO A 68 9.57 13.10 -10.53
CA PRO A 68 8.66 12.19 -11.21
C PRO A 68 8.74 10.78 -10.57
N ILE A 69 7.61 10.26 -10.12
CA ILE A 69 7.49 8.88 -9.61
C ILE A 69 6.70 8.06 -10.61
N ILE A 70 7.32 6.99 -11.09
CA ILE A 70 6.72 6.00 -12.00
C ILE A 70 6.46 4.74 -11.17
N ILE A 71 5.22 4.30 -11.12
CA ILE A 71 4.82 3.08 -10.39
C ILE A 71 4.41 2.04 -11.42
N ILE A 72 5.05 0.86 -11.39
CA ILE A 72 4.57 -0.30 -12.14
C ILE A 72 3.70 -1.16 -11.26
N LEU A 73 2.46 -1.33 -11.70
CA LEU A 73 1.45 -2.13 -11.05
C LEU A 73 1.56 -3.58 -11.52
N HIS A 74 2.16 -4.41 -10.68
CA HIS A 74 2.14 -5.87 -10.84
C HIS A 74 0.90 -6.51 -10.22
N ASP A 75 0.19 -5.75 -9.39
CA ASP A 75 -1.03 -6.17 -8.71
C ASP A 75 -1.91 -4.96 -8.41
N MET A 76 -3.04 -5.20 -7.74
CA MET A 76 -4.03 -4.16 -7.44
C MET A 76 -3.76 -3.43 -6.12
N TRP A 77 -2.62 -3.64 -5.46
CA TRP A 77 -2.39 -3.14 -4.10
C TRP A 77 -2.48 -1.61 -4.04
N TYR A 78 -1.82 -0.91 -4.97
CA TYR A 78 -1.87 0.55 -5.08
C TYR A 78 -3.25 1.10 -5.41
N LEU A 79 -4.11 0.29 -6.06
CA LEU A 79 -5.45 0.70 -6.45
C LEU A 79 -6.45 0.55 -5.30
N THR A 80 -6.27 -0.52 -4.52
CA THR A 80 -7.24 -0.96 -3.51
C THR A 80 -6.86 -0.54 -2.09
N GLY A 81 -5.59 -0.21 -1.85
CA GLY A 81 -5.06 0.15 -0.53
C GLY A 81 -4.73 -1.05 0.35
N GLY A 82 -4.48 -2.21 -0.24
CA GLY A 82 -4.01 -3.38 0.50
C GLY A 82 -4.34 -4.73 -0.14
N CYS A 83 -5.40 -4.82 -0.96
CA CYS A 83 -5.75 -6.05 -1.65
C CYS A 83 -4.84 -6.24 -2.87
N HIS A 84 -4.13 -7.37 -2.94
CA HIS A 84 -3.33 -7.69 -4.12
C HIS A 84 -4.21 -8.03 -5.34
N TYR A 85 -5.44 -8.48 -5.11
CA TYR A 85 -6.46 -8.66 -6.14
C TYR A 85 -7.84 -8.40 -5.55
N SER A 86 -8.72 -7.71 -6.29
CA SER A 86 -10.06 -7.37 -5.78
C SER A 86 -11.10 -8.46 -5.97
N PHE A 87 -10.87 -9.38 -6.91
CA PHE A 87 -11.91 -10.28 -7.44
C PHE A 87 -13.19 -9.45 -7.74
N ASP A 88 -14.34 -9.91 -7.27
CA ASP A 88 -15.64 -9.25 -7.49
C ASP A 88 -15.90 -8.05 -6.54
N CYS A 89 -14.93 -7.67 -5.69
CA CYS A 89 -15.10 -6.56 -4.77
C CYS A 89 -14.77 -5.22 -5.43
N GLU A 90 -15.80 -4.46 -5.82
CA GLU A 90 -15.62 -3.12 -6.41
C GLU A 90 -15.62 -1.96 -5.39
N LYS A 91 -15.72 -2.27 -4.09
CA LYS A 91 -15.90 -1.25 -3.04
C LYS A 91 -14.73 -0.26 -2.96
N TYR A 92 -13.54 -0.63 -3.43
CA TYR A 92 -12.37 0.25 -3.50
C TYR A 92 -12.57 1.46 -4.43
N LEU A 93 -13.49 1.38 -5.40
CA LEU A 93 -13.79 2.48 -6.32
C LEU A 93 -14.47 3.69 -5.62
N GLN A 94 -15.10 3.44 -4.46
CA GLN A 94 -15.82 4.45 -3.70
C GLN A 94 -15.29 4.55 -2.26
N LYS A 95 -15.48 3.49 -1.49
CA LYS A 95 -15.07 3.37 -0.08
C LYS A 95 -15.12 1.91 0.36
N CYS A 96 -13.99 1.40 0.87
CA CYS A 96 -13.94 0.09 1.48
C CYS A 96 -14.77 0.06 2.76
N GLN A 97 -15.84 -0.73 2.78
CA GLN A 97 -16.75 -0.91 3.91
C GLN A 97 -17.26 -2.35 3.98
N SER A 98 -17.43 -2.88 5.20
CA SER A 98 -17.88 -4.27 5.42
C SER A 98 -17.10 -5.25 4.56
N CYS A 99 -15.79 -5.32 4.79
CA CYS A 99 -14.87 -6.09 3.95
C CYS A 99 -15.15 -7.59 4.07
N GLN A 100 -15.43 -8.24 2.94
CA GLN A 100 -15.68 -9.68 2.88
C GLN A 100 -14.48 -10.51 3.30
N PHE A 101 -13.26 -10.01 3.06
CA PHE A 101 -12.03 -10.66 3.50
C PHE A 101 -11.91 -10.68 5.02
N PHE A 102 -12.47 -9.69 5.75
CA PHE A 102 -12.39 -9.60 7.21
C PHE A 102 -13.80 -9.69 7.84
N PRO A 103 -14.42 -10.88 7.86
CA PRO A 103 -15.77 -11.04 8.39
C PRO A 103 -15.81 -10.69 9.88
N GLY A 104 -16.70 -9.76 10.24
CA GLY A 104 -16.90 -9.31 11.63
C GLY A 104 -16.00 -8.16 12.08
N ASP A 105 -15.01 -7.73 11.28
CA ASP A 105 -14.18 -6.57 11.60
C ASP A 105 -14.75 -5.30 10.94
N LYS A 106 -15.59 -4.59 11.70
CA LYS A 106 -16.28 -3.37 11.23
C LYS A 106 -15.36 -2.15 11.11
N LYS A 107 -14.11 -2.24 11.54
CA LYS A 107 -13.23 -1.07 11.70
C LYS A 107 -12.29 -0.84 10.51
N MET A 108 -12.17 -1.79 9.58
CA MET A 108 -11.19 -1.66 8.52
C MET A 108 -11.72 -0.88 7.33
N THR A 109 -11.69 0.44 7.47
CA THR A 109 -11.95 1.40 6.40
C THR A 109 -10.61 1.93 5.91
N PHE A 110 -9.98 1.25 4.95
CA PHE A 110 -8.91 1.85 4.17
C PHE A 110 -9.55 2.52 2.96
N GLN A 111 -9.67 3.84 2.98
CA GLN A 111 -10.05 4.59 1.79
C GLN A 111 -8.79 4.87 0.98
N CYS A 112 -8.49 4.01 0.02
CA CYS A 112 -7.41 4.29 -0.92
C CYS A 112 -7.91 5.28 -1.98
N ARG A 113 -7.46 6.53 -1.91
CA ARG A 113 -7.71 7.54 -2.96
C ARG A 113 -6.46 7.81 -3.80
N VAL A 114 -5.62 6.78 -3.97
CA VAL A 114 -4.25 6.89 -4.52
C VAL A 114 -4.20 7.43 -5.96
N LEU A 115 -5.28 7.37 -6.74
CA LEU A 115 -5.24 7.73 -8.18
C LEU A 115 -6.19 8.85 -8.63
N ARG A 116 -6.88 9.57 -7.73
CA ARG A 116 -7.69 10.72 -8.17
C ARG A 116 -6.88 12.01 -8.12
N LYS A 117 -6.09 12.20 -9.19
CA LYS A 117 -5.35 13.41 -9.59
C LYS A 117 -4.13 13.76 -8.73
N ASN A 118 -2.95 13.59 -9.32
CA ASN A 118 -1.68 14.30 -9.07
C ASN A 118 -1.14 14.46 -7.63
N GLU A 119 -1.73 13.83 -6.62
CA GLU A 119 -1.16 13.76 -5.28
C GLU A 119 -1.01 12.29 -4.89
N ILE A 120 0.22 11.78 -5.04
CA ILE A 120 0.62 10.53 -4.40
C ILE A 120 0.65 10.86 -2.92
N LEU A 121 -0.39 10.44 -2.18
CA LEU A 121 -0.44 10.17 -0.74
C LEU A 121 -1.89 10.12 -0.25
N CYS A 122 -2.25 9.11 0.54
CA CYS A 122 -3.36 9.26 1.46
C CYS A 122 -2.78 9.63 2.83
N PRO A 123 -3.05 10.83 3.36
CA PRO A 123 -2.98 11.06 4.79
C PRO A 123 -4.13 10.30 5.47
N ILE A 124 -3.90 9.96 6.73
CA ILE A 124 -4.96 9.57 7.67
C ILE A 124 -5.92 10.74 7.84
#